data_AF-A0A8T5DM74-F1
#
_entry.id   AF-A0A8T5DM74-F1
#
_cell.length_a   1.000
_cell.length_b   1.000
_cell.length_c   1.000
_cell.angle_alpha   90.00
_cell.angle_beta   90.00
_cell.angle_gamma   90.00
#
_symmetry.space_group_name_H-M   'P 1'
#
loop_
_entity.id
_entity.type
_entity.pdbx_description
1 polymer ?
#
loop_
_entity_poly.entity_id
_entity_poly.type
_entity_poly.pdbx_seq_one_letter_code
_entity_poly.pdbx_strand_id
1 'polypeptide(L)' 'MDHQYKRSLWTKIKSFLIESKRVLKITKKPSQEEFKTIVKMSGLGILIIGVIGFVIQIIATLIK' A
#
# COMPACT_ATOMS: atom_id res chain seq x y z
N MET A 1 -26.86 -15.77 27.04
CA MET A 1 -25.56 -15.13 27.33
C MET A 1 -24.87 -14.82 26.00
N ASP A 2 -25.27 -13.75 25.28
CA ASP A 2 -24.83 -13.59 23.87
C ASP A 2 -25.18 -12.25 23.17
N HIS A 3 -26.12 -11.41 23.65
CA HIS A 3 -26.53 -10.21 22.90
C HIS A 3 -25.88 -8.86 23.31
N GLN A 4 -25.32 -8.73 24.51
CA GLN A 4 -24.68 -7.48 24.98
C GLN A 4 -23.31 -7.21 24.31
N TYR A 5 -22.51 -8.26 24.09
CA TYR A 5 -21.15 -8.13 23.53
C TYR A 5 -21.14 -7.63 22.07
N LYS A 6 -22.16 -7.99 21.28
CA LYS A 6 -22.28 -7.57 19.87
C LYS A 6 -22.49 -6.06 19.75
N ARG A 7 -23.15 -5.39 20.71
CA ARG A 7 -23.26 -3.91 20.68
C ARG A 7 -21.92 -3.23 20.93
N SER A 8 -21.07 -3.76 21.81
CA SER A 8 -19.75 -3.20 22.13
C SER A 8 -18.82 -3.13 20.91
N LEU A 9 -18.64 -4.24 20.19
CA LEU A 9 -17.73 -4.28 19.04
C LEU A 9 -18.24 -3.51 17.82
N TRP A 10 -19.53 -3.63 17.50
CA TRP A 10 -20.11 -2.92 16.36
C TRP A 10 -20.15 -1.41 16.58
N THR A 11 -20.34 -0.96 17.83
CA THR A 11 -20.26 0.47 18.18
C THR A 11 -18.83 0.97 18.08
N LYS A 12 -17.85 0.21 18.60
CA LYS A 12 -16.42 0.54 18.46
C LYS A 12 -16.00 0.66 16.99
N ILE A 13 -16.30 -0.33 16.15
CA ILE A 13 -15.94 -0.31 14.71
C ILE A 13 -16.61 0.88 13.99
N LYS A 14 -17.88 1.19 14.27
CA LYS A 14 -18.54 2.37 13.70
C LYS A 14 -17.84 3.67 14.11
N SER A 15 -17.47 3.81 15.39
CA SER A 15 -16.75 4.98 15.88
C SER A 15 -15.36 5.09 15.21
N PHE A 16 -14.61 4.00 15.10
CA PHE A 16 -13.30 3.98 14.42
C PHE A 16 -13.39 4.34 12.94
N LEU A 17 -14.42 3.88 12.23
CA LEU A 17 -14.65 4.25 10.83
C LEU A 17 -14.97 5.74 10.69
N ILE A 18 -15.74 6.31 11.61
CA ILE A 18 -16.09 7.74 11.62
C ILE A 18 -14.84 8.60 11.88
N GLU A 19 -14.00 8.21 12.85
CA GLU A 19 -12.74 8.89 13.15
C GLU A 19 -11.74 8.78 12.00
N SER A 20 -11.57 7.57 11.44
CA SER A 20 -10.70 7.33 10.28
C SER A 20 -11.12 8.13 9.06
N LYS A 21 -12.43 8.31 8.85
CA LYS A 21 -12.96 9.16 7.76
C LYS A 21 -12.58 10.63 7.93
N ARG A 22 -12.48 11.15 9.15
CA ARG A 22 -11.98 12.51 9.40
C ARG A 22 -10.51 12.63 9.04
N VAL A 23 -9.68 11.65 9.41
CA VAL A 23 -8.25 11.62 9.08
C VAL A 23 -8.04 11.56 7.56
N LEU A 24 -8.74 10.68 6.86
CA LEU A 24 -8.67 10.56 5.39
C LEU A 24 -9.15 11.83 4.67
N LYS A 25 -10.01 12.64 5.30
CA LYS A 25 -10.44 13.93 4.76
C LYS A 25 -9.38 15.03 4.96
N ILE A 26 -8.55 14.93 6.00
CA ILE A 26 -7.45 15.86 6.30
C ILE A 26 -6.24 15.58 5.41
N THR A 27 -6.03 14.32 5.01
CA THR A 27 -4.94 13.96 4.08
C THR A 27 -5.17 14.58 2.70
N LYS A 28 -4.17 15.31 2.20
CA LYS A 28 -4.18 15.91 0.86
C LYS A 28 -4.22 14.81 -0.20
N LYS A 29 -5.25 14.83 -1.06
CA LYS A 29 -5.30 13.95 -2.24
C LYS A 29 -4.12 14.32 -3.16
N PRO A 30 -3.30 13.36 -3.60
CA PRO A 30 -2.14 13.66 -4.43
C PRO A 30 -2.57 14.33 -5.74
N SER A 31 -1.80 15.31 -6.20
CA SER A 31 -1.93 15.87 -7.54
C SER A 31 -1.54 14.82 -8.58
N GLN A 32 -2.12 14.90 -9.78
CA GLN A 32 -1.76 14.02 -10.89
C GLN A 32 -0.28 14.16 -11.29
N GLU A 33 0.33 15.32 -11.06
CA GLU A 33 1.75 15.56 -11.33
C GLU A 33 2.66 14.91 -10.27
N GLU A 34 2.32 15.07 -8.99
CA GLU A 34 3.00 14.41 -7.86
C GLU A 34 2.94 12.89 -8.03
N PHE A 35 1.76 12.35 -8.34
CA PHE A 35 1.56 10.92 -8.58
C PHE A 35 2.40 10.39 -9.74
N LYS A 36 2.39 11.06 -10.89
CA LYS A 36 3.21 10.67 -12.04
C LYS A 36 4.70 10.69 -11.72
N THR A 37 5.15 11.65 -10.92
CA THR A 37 6.55 11.75 -10.50
C THR A 37 6.95 10.57 -9.62
N ILE A 38 6.13 10.25 -8.61
CA ILE A 38 6.36 9.10 -7.72
C ILE A 38 6.36 7.79 -8.50
N VAL A 39 5.39 7.60 -9.40
CA VAL A 39 5.27 6.38 -10.22
C VAL A 39 6.48 6.23 -11.15
N LYS A 40 6.94 7.30 -11.79
CA LYS A 40 8.13 7.26 -12.65
C LYS A 40 9.39 6.86 -11.87
N MET A 41 9.62 7.47 -10.71
CA MET A 41 10.79 7.17 -9.89
C MET A 41 10.74 5.76 -9.30
N SER A 42 9.57 5.35 -8.79
CA SER A 42 9.37 4.00 -8.23
C SER A 42 9.49 2.93 -9.32
N GLY A 43 8.91 3.18 -10.50
CA GLY A 43 9.00 2.30 -11.65
C GLY A 43 10.44 2.12 -12.13
N LEU A 44 11.24 3.19 -12.13
CA LEU A 44 12.66 3.12 -12.46
C LEU A 44 13.44 2.24 -11.46
N GLY A 45 13.16 2.40 -10.15
CA GLY A 45 13.78 1.58 -9.11
C GLY A 45 13.45 0.09 -9.24
N ILE A 46 12.16 -0.23 -9.46
CA ILE A 46 11.70 -1.62 -9.67
C ILE A 46 12.36 -2.22 -10.91
N LEU A 47 12.48 -1.46 -12.00
CA LEU A 47 13.09 -1.92 -13.23
C LEU A 47 14.59 -2.23 -13.03
N ILE A 48 15.33 -1.36 -12.34
CA ILE A 48 16.75 -1.59 -12.04
C ILE A 48 16.94 -2.86 -11.20
N ILE A 49 16.18 -2.99 -10.10
CA ILE A 49 16.27 -4.15 -9.21
C ILE A 49 15.87 -5.43 -9.95
N GLY A 50 14.81 -5.37 -10.77
CA GLY A 50 14.34 -6.47 -11.60
C GLY A 50 15.39 -6.92 -12.61
N VAL A 51 16.06 -5.99 -13.29
CA VAL A 51 17.14 -6.29 -14.23
C VAL A 51 18.34 -6.93 -13.51
N ILE A 52 18.74 -6.41 -12.34
CA ILE A 52 19.83 -7.00 -11.57
C ILE A 52 19.50 -8.45 -11.17
N GLY A 53 18.31 -8.69 -10.63
CA GLY A 53 17.87 -10.05 -10.29
C GLY A 53 17.78 -10.96 -11.52
N PHE A 54 17.32 -10.43 -12.65
CA PHE A 54 17.23 -11.16 -13.91
C PHE A 54 18.61 -11.55 -14.45
N VAL A 55 19.60 -10.66 -14.40
CA VAL A 55 20.98 -10.93 -14.82
C VAL A 55 21.60 -12.03 -13.96
N ILE A 56 21.42 -11.96 -12.63
CA ILE A 56 21.91 -13.01 -11.71
C ILE A 56 21.30 -14.36 -12.09
N GLN A 57 19.99 -14.39 -12.37
CA GLN A 57 19.31 -15.64 -12.72
C GLN A 57 19.74 -16.20 -14.08
N ILE A 58 19.99 -15.34 -15.07
CA ILE A 58 20.55 -15.76 -16.36
C ILE A 58 21.91 -16.42 -16.14
N ILE A 59 22.81 -15.76 -15.41
CA ILE A 59 24.16 -16.28 -15.16
C ILE A 59 24.08 -17.61 -14.41
N ALA A 60 23.24 -17.70 -13.37
CA ALA A 60 23.04 -18.94 -12.62
C ALA A 60 22.47 -20.07 -13.48
N THR A 61 21.62 -19.76 -14.45
CA THR A 61 21.03 -20.74 -15.38
C THR A 61 22.02 -21.20 -16.44
N LEU A 62 22.93 -20.33 -16.89
CA LEU A 62 23.95 -20.67 -17.90
C LEU A 62 25.13 -21.47 -17.33
N ILE A 63 25.47 -21.25 -16.05
CA ILE A 63 26.55 -21.99 -15.36
C ILE A 63 26.06 -23.38 -14.92
N LYS A 64 24.75 -23.54 -14.71
CA LYS A 64 24.13 -24.83 -14.40
C LYS A 64 23.92 -25.67 -15.65
#